data_AF-A0A534CWD1-F1
#
_entry.id   AF-A0A534CWD1-F1
#
_cell.length_a   1.000
_cell.length_b   1.000
_cell.length_c   1.000
_cell.angle_alpha   90.00
_cell.angle_beta   90.00
_cell.angle_gamma   90.00
#
_symmetry.space_group_name_H-M   'P 1'
#
loop_
_entity.id
_entity.type
_entity.pdbx_description
1 polymer ?
#
loop_
_entity_poly.entity_id
_entity_poly.type
_entity_poly.pdbx_seq_one_letter_code
_entity_poly.pdbx_strand_id
1 'polypeptide(L)'
;AVGLVPRDEENTLWTAFRQQCDAVFARREQESAAYREGLEANRARGIALCETAEGIAALSGPPLLEAAHRLEVLSGEFDTLELPRTATRSLRERFARAAERCAAAVTREQALEARRVWTDLFEVANCLRGYALAVARQSDPDERATLRARTEAAMATRPDWPRDAGAILGQQLSKADAGDVPADVAANEAVLRRLCIRAEVLTDVPTPPEDQGFRREYQLQRLVHSMGQGVSADPAQLDALALEWLAAGPVEEEAYTRLLARFERCRDTRLRTDNRGR
;
A
#
# COMPACT_ATOMS: atom_id res chain seq x y z
N ALA A 1 -57.57 -71.91 5.43
CA ALA A 1 -56.51 -72.55 4.64
C ALA A 1 -55.88 -71.48 3.76
N VAL A 2 -54.59 -71.21 3.92
CA VAL A 2 -53.84 -70.34 3.02
C VAL A 2 -53.64 -71.14 1.73
N GLY A 3 -54.29 -70.72 0.64
CA GLY A 3 -54.20 -71.39 -0.66
C GLY A 3 -52.83 -71.17 -1.29
N LEU A 4 -52.25 -72.24 -1.84
CA LEU A 4 -51.03 -72.18 -2.65
C LEU A 4 -51.30 -71.33 -3.88
N VAL A 5 -50.68 -70.15 -3.95
CA VAL A 5 -50.69 -69.30 -5.14
C VAL A 5 -50.04 -70.08 -6.29
N PRO A 6 -50.63 -70.11 -7.49
CA PRO A 6 -50.01 -70.72 -8.67
C PRO A 6 -48.64 -70.10 -8.94
N ARG A 7 -47.61 -70.92 -9.20
CA ARG A 7 -46.22 -70.46 -9.44
C ARG A 7 -46.10 -69.36 -10.49
N ASP A 8 -47.00 -69.31 -11.47
CA ASP A 8 -47.01 -68.27 -12.50
C ASP A 8 -47.47 -66.89 -11.97
N GLU A 9 -48.42 -66.85 -11.03
CA GLU A 9 -48.84 -65.61 -10.36
C GLU A 9 -47.75 -65.12 -9.41
N GLU A 10 -47.08 -66.04 -8.70
CA GLU A 10 -45.92 -65.74 -7.85
C GLU A 10 -44.75 -65.16 -8.67
N ASN A 11 -44.41 -65.77 -9.81
CA ASN A 11 -43.39 -65.26 -10.72
C ASN A 11 -43.73 -63.88 -11.29
N THR A 12 -45.01 -63.64 -11.60
CA THR A 12 -45.50 -62.35 -12.12
C THR A 12 -45.39 -61.25 -11.07
N LEU A 13 -45.85 -61.53 -9.84
CA LEU A 13 -45.75 -60.60 -8.71
C LEU A 13 -44.30 -60.32 -8.32
N TRP A 14 -43.45 -61.36 -8.31
CA TRP A 14 -42.02 -61.22 -8.03
C TRP A 14 -41.30 -60.40 -9.10
N THR A 15 -41.60 -60.62 -10.38
CA THR A 15 -41.03 -59.84 -11.50
C THR A 15 -41.47 -58.38 -11.41
N ALA A 16 -42.74 -58.12 -11.13
CA ALA A 16 -43.26 -56.76 -10.95
C ALA A 16 -42.61 -56.06 -9.75
N PHE A 17 -42.47 -56.76 -8.61
CA PHE A 17 -41.77 -56.23 -7.43
C PHE A 17 -40.31 -55.90 -7.73
N ARG A 18 -39.59 -56.83 -8.38
CA ARG A 18 -38.18 -56.63 -8.75
C ARG A 18 -38.01 -55.45 -9.71
N GLN A 19 -38.88 -55.30 -10.71
CA GLN A 19 -38.86 -54.15 -11.62
C GLN A 19 -39.02 -52.82 -10.86
N GLN A 20 -39.89 -52.75 -9.86
CA GLN A 20 -40.03 -51.55 -9.03
C GLN A 20 -38.79 -51.30 -8.17
N CYS A 21 -38.17 -52.34 -7.60
CA CYS A 21 -36.90 -52.21 -6.87
C CYS A 21 -35.76 -51.74 -7.80
N ASP A 22 -35.62 -52.35 -8.97
CA ASP A 22 -34.59 -52.01 -9.96
C ASP A 22 -34.75 -50.55 -10.43
N ALA A 23 -35.99 -50.07 -10.62
CA ALA A 23 -36.26 -48.67 -10.96
C ALA A 23 -35.81 -47.69 -9.85
N VAL A 24 -36.03 -48.03 -8.57
CA VAL A 24 -35.57 -47.22 -7.44
C VAL A 24 -34.04 -47.19 -7.35
N PHE A 25 -33.37 -48.34 -7.53
CA PHE A 25 -31.91 -48.41 -7.52
C PHE A 25 -31.29 -47.65 -8.70
N ALA A 26 -31.85 -47.81 -9.90
CA ALA A 26 -31.41 -47.09 -11.09
C ALA A 26 -31.53 -45.57 -10.90
N ARG A 27 -32.65 -45.10 -10.33
CA ARG A 27 -32.83 -43.67 -9.99
C ARG A 27 -31.80 -43.18 -8.98
N ARG A 28 -31.55 -43.93 -7.91
CA ARG A 28 -30.55 -43.58 -6.89
C ARG A 28 -29.14 -43.54 -7.46
N GLU A 29 -28.81 -44.48 -8.35
CA GLU A 29 -27.51 -44.53 -9.02
C GLU A 29 -27.34 -43.33 -9.95
N GLN A 30 -28.37 -42.97 -10.73
CA GLN A 30 -28.38 -41.79 -11.58
C GLN A 30 -28.24 -40.48 -10.76
N GLU A 31 -28.99 -40.33 -9.68
CA GLU A 31 -28.89 -39.18 -8.76
C GLU A 31 -27.49 -39.10 -8.12
N SER A 32 -26.91 -40.23 -7.72
CA SER A 32 -25.54 -40.28 -7.17
C SER A 32 -24.48 -39.96 -8.22
N ALA A 33 -24.66 -40.37 -9.48
CA ALA A 33 -23.74 -40.07 -10.56
C ALA A 33 -23.77 -38.59 -10.90
N ALA A 34 -24.97 -38.01 -11.06
CA ALA A 34 -25.16 -36.58 -11.31
C ALA A 34 -24.59 -35.70 -10.17
N TYR A 35 -24.80 -36.09 -8.92
CA TYR A 35 -24.22 -35.39 -7.78
C TYR A 35 -22.68 -35.43 -7.80
N ARG A 36 -22.08 -36.58 -8.12
CA ARG A 36 -20.63 -36.74 -8.23
C ARG A 36 -20.05 -35.88 -9.35
N GLU A 37 -20.71 -35.85 -10.50
CA GLU A 37 -20.33 -35.00 -11.63
C GLU A 37 -20.41 -33.52 -11.27
N GLY A 38 -21.46 -33.09 -10.57
CA GLY A 38 -21.59 -31.72 -10.06
C GLY A 38 -20.46 -31.33 -9.09
N LEU A 39 -20.07 -32.24 -8.19
CA LEU A 39 -18.94 -32.02 -7.28
C LEU A 39 -17.60 -31.92 -8.01
N GLU A 40 -17.35 -32.74 -9.04
CA GLU A 40 -16.12 -32.65 -9.85
C GLU A 40 -16.10 -31.38 -10.71
N ALA A 41 -17.24 -30.95 -11.25
CA ALA A 41 -17.37 -29.66 -11.94
C ALA A 41 -17.09 -28.49 -10.98
N ASN A 42 -17.63 -28.52 -9.76
CA ASN A 42 -17.34 -27.52 -8.73
C ASN A 42 -15.87 -27.54 -8.31
N ARG A 43 -15.25 -28.71 -8.23
CA ARG A 43 -13.80 -28.84 -7.98
C ARG A 43 -12.99 -28.18 -9.08
N ALA A 44 -13.31 -28.42 -10.35
CA ALA A 44 -12.64 -27.79 -11.49
C ALA A 44 -12.81 -26.26 -11.46
N ARG A 45 -14.02 -25.77 -11.16
CA ARG A 45 -14.28 -24.33 -10.96
C ARG A 45 -13.45 -23.76 -9.80
N GLY A 46 -13.38 -24.46 -8.67
CA GLY A 46 -12.56 -24.05 -7.52
C GLY A 46 -11.07 -23.96 -7.85
N ILE A 47 -10.56 -24.87 -8.69
CA ILE A 47 -9.18 -24.81 -9.20
C ILE A 47 -8.98 -23.57 -10.08
N ALA A 48 -9.88 -23.30 -11.03
CA ALA A 48 -9.79 -22.14 -11.92
C ALA A 48 -9.86 -20.80 -11.16
N LEU A 49 -10.69 -20.72 -10.11
CA LEU A 49 -10.75 -19.56 -9.23
C LEU A 49 -9.43 -19.35 -8.47
N CYS A 50 -8.80 -20.43 -7.98
CA CYS A 50 -7.47 -20.34 -7.37
C CYS A 50 -6.42 -19.82 -8.36
N GLU A 51 -6.40 -20.36 -9.58
CA GLU A 51 -5.45 -19.94 -10.63
C GLU A 51 -5.65 -18.48 -11.02
N THR A 52 -6.90 -18.03 -11.11
CA THR A 52 -7.21 -16.62 -11.39
C THR A 52 -6.72 -15.72 -10.25
N ALA A 53 -6.99 -16.07 -8.99
CA ALA A 53 -6.52 -15.32 -7.83
C ALA A 53 -4.98 -15.28 -7.76
N GLU A 54 -4.30 -16.39 -8.07
CA GLU A 54 -2.84 -16.47 -8.17
C GLU A 54 -2.29 -15.58 -9.30
N GLY A 55 -2.98 -15.52 -10.44
CA GLY A 55 -2.63 -14.63 -11.55
C GLY A 55 -2.73 -13.15 -11.16
N ILE A 56 -3.77 -12.77 -10.40
CA ILE A 56 -3.90 -11.41 -9.86
C ILE A 56 -2.74 -11.09 -8.91
N ALA A 57 -2.36 -12.03 -8.05
CA ALA A 57 -1.26 -11.85 -7.09
C ALA A 57 0.11 -11.64 -7.76
N ALA A 58 0.25 -12.02 -9.04
CA ALA A 58 1.47 -11.84 -9.83
C ALA A 58 1.53 -10.48 -10.55
N LEU A 59 0.45 -9.69 -10.55
CA LEU A 59 0.42 -8.36 -11.15
C LEU A 59 1.14 -7.33 -10.27
N SER A 60 1.42 -6.17 -10.85
CA SER A 60 2.04 -5.02 -10.16
C SER A 60 1.53 -3.71 -10.78
N GLY A 61 1.65 -2.60 -10.06
CA GLY A 61 1.21 -1.27 -10.51
C GLY A 61 -0.30 -1.15 -10.79
N PRO A 62 -0.71 -0.31 -11.76
CA PRO A 62 -2.13 -0.06 -12.05
C PRO A 62 -2.97 -1.32 -12.37
N PRO A 63 -2.48 -2.30 -13.15
CA PRO A 63 -3.22 -3.54 -13.40
C PRO A 63 -3.54 -4.34 -12.13
N LEU A 64 -2.65 -4.31 -11.12
CA LEU A 64 -2.93 -4.98 -9.84
C LEU A 64 -4.08 -4.29 -9.10
N LEU A 65 -4.09 -2.97 -9.04
CA LEU A 65 -5.12 -2.21 -8.33
C LEU A 65 -6.50 -2.40 -8.97
N GLU A 66 -6.56 -2.40 -10.30
CA GLU A 66 -7.78 -2.70 -11.05
C GLU A 66 -8.26 -4.14 -10.81
N ALA A 67 -7.33 -5.11 -10.86
CA ALA A 67 -7.66 -6.52 -10.68
C ALA A 67 -7.98 -6.86 -9.21
N ALA A 68 -7.48 -6.12 -8.22
CA ALA A 68 -7.74 -6.36 -6.81
C ALA A 68 -9.23 -6.26 -6.47
N HIS A 69 -9.98 -5.36 -7.11
CA HIS A 69 -11.43 -5.26 -6.91
C HIS A 69 -12.17 -6.54 -7.34
N ARG A 70 -11.64 -7.25 -8.35
CA ARG A 70 -12.20 -8.52 -8.82
C ARG A 70 -12.01 -9.65 -7.81
N LEU A 71 -11.06 -9.55 -6.87
CA LEU A 71 -10.81 -10.58 -5.87
C LEU A 71 -12.00 -10.77 -4.92
N GLU A 72 -12.73 -9.70 -4.60
CA GLU A 72 -13.95 -9.79 -3.77
C GLU A 72 -15.04 -10.63 -4.46
N VAL A 73 -15.22 -10.42 -5.77
CA VAL A 73 -16.15 -11.21 -6.59
C VAL A 73 -15.71 -12.68 -6.64
N LEU A 74 -14.43 -12.95 -6.89
CA LEU A 74 -13.90 -14.31 -6.91
C LEU A 74 -14.05 -15.02 -5.56
N SER A 75 -13.90 -14.29 -4.45
CA SER A 75 -14.07 -14.83 -3.10
C SER A 75 -15.53 -15.22 -2.87
N GLY A 76 -16.47 -14.35 -3.25
CA GLY A 76 -17.91 -14.65 -3.20
C GLY A 76 -18.28 -15.86 -4.05
N GLU A 77 -17.77 -15.96 -5.29
CA GLU A 77 -17.99 -17.13 -6.13
C GLU A 77 -17.43 -18.41 -5.50
N PHE A 78 -16.22 -18.36 -4.95
CA PHE A 78 -15.57 -19.51 -4.34
C PHE A 78 -16.32 -20.04 -3.11
N ASP A 79 -16.84 -19.14 -2.27
CA ASP A 79 -17.56 -19.50 -1.05
C ASP A 79 -18.91 -20.21 -1.32
N THR A 80 -19.50 -19.96 -2.49
CA THR A 80 -20.76 -20.63 -2.91
C THR A 80 -20.56 -22.04 -3.44
N LEU A 81 -19.32 -22.47 -3.72
CA LEU A 81 -19.05 -23.78 -4.30
C LEU A 81 -19.23 -24.92 -3.28
N GLU A 82 -20.07 -25.88 -3.62
CA GLU A 82 -20.12 -27.16 -2.92
C GLU A 82 -18.94 -28.03 -3.39
N LEU A 83 -17.89 -28.06 -2.57
CA LEU A 83 -16.63 -28.77 -2.88
C LEU A 83 -16.62 -30.20 -2.34
N PRO A 84 -15.98 -31.16 -3.04
CA PRO A 84 -15.77 -32.51 -2.52
C PRO A 84 -14.93 -32.47 -1.23
N ARG A 85 -15.34 -33.23 -0.22
CA ARG A 85 -14.68 -33.29 1.11
C ARG A 85 -13.17 -33.55 1.05
N THR A 86 -12.71 -34.29 0.03
CA THR A 86 -11.30 -34.61 -0.20
C THR A 86 -10.46 -33.41 -0.64
N ALA A 87 -11.08 -32.42 -1.29
CA ALA A 87 -10.43 -31.25 -1.86
C ALA A 87 -10.79 -29.94 -1.15
N THR A 88 -11.86 -29.90 -0.35
CA THR A 88 -12.35 -28.67 0.32
C THR A 88 -11.24 -27.95 1.07
N ARG A 89 -10.48 -28.66 1.91
CA ARG A 89 -9.42 -28.06 2.73
C ARG A 89 -8.29 -27.49 1.86
N SER A 90 -7.78 -28.28 0.94
CA SER A 90 -6.64 -27.87 0.11
C SER A 90 -6.99 -26.71 -0.83
N LEU A 91 -8.19 -26.71 -1.42
CA LEU A 91 -8.65 -25.60 -2.26
C LEU A 91 -8.90 -24.33 -1.46
N ARG A 92 -9.53 -24.42 -0.27
CA ARG A 92 -9.71 -23.25 0.61
C ARG A 92 -8.37 -22.65 1.04
N GLU A 93 -7.43 -23.48 1.47
CA GLU A 93 -6.08 -23.01 1.83
C GLU A 93 -5.35 -22.40 0.63
N ARG A 94 -5.49 -22.96 -0.59
CA ARG A 94 -4.89 -22.41 -1.80
C ARG A 94 -5.48 -21.04 -2.15
N PHE A 95 -6.80 -20.91 -2.14
CA PHE A 95 -7.48 -19.66 -2.41
C PHE A 95 -7.13 -18.59 -1.36
N ALA A 96 -7.17 -18.93 -0.07
CA ALA A 96 -6.80 -18.01 1.02
C ALA A 96 -5.36 -17.48 0.86
N ARG A 97 -4.40 -18.37 0.56
CA ARG A 97 -3.01 -17.95 0.29
C ARG A 97 -2.90 -17.02 -0.92
N ALA A 98 -3.68 -17.25 -1.97
CA ALA A 98 -3.69 -16.37 -3.13
C ALA A 98 -4.26 -14.99 -2.78
N ALA A 99 -5.37 -14.95 -2.03
CA ALA A 99 -5.99 -13.71 -1.57
C ALA A 99 -5.07 -12.90 -0.64
N GLU A 100 -4.40 -13.56 0.31
CA GLU A 100 -3.37 -12.95 1.18
C GLU A 100 -2.23 -12.34 0.35
N ARG A 101 -1.75 -13.05 -0.68
CA ARG A 101 -0.69 -12.53 -1.56
C ARG A 101 -1.15 -11.31 -2.36
N CYS A 102 -2.39 -11.31 -2.87
CA CYS A 102 -2.99 -10.15 -3.52
C CYS A 102 -3.06 -8.95 -2.57
N ALA A 103 -3.61 -9.14 -1.36
CA ALA A 103 -3.72 -8.08 -0.36
C ALA A 103 -2.34 -7.50 0.01
N ALA A 104 -1.35 -8.38 0.20
CA ALA A 104 0.03 -7.97 0.45
C ALA A 104 0.63 -7.21 -0.75
N ALA A 105 0.33 -7.62 -1.99
CA ALA A 105 0.80 -6.94 -3.20
C ALA A 105 0.19 -5.53 -3.32
N VAL A 106 -1.12 -5.39 -3.10
CA VAL A 106 -1.81 -4.10 -3.12
C VAL A 106 -1.24 -3.16 -2.06
N THR A 107 -1.05 -3.67 -0.84
CA THR A 107 -0.45 -2.89 0.26
C THR A 107 0.97 -2.42 -0.10
N ARG A 108 1.77 -3.29 -0.72
CA ARG A 108 3.12 -2.91 -1.20
C ARG A 108 3.06 -1.82 -2.27
N GLU A 109 2.20 -1.94 -3.27
CA GLU A 109 2.06 -0.93 -4.34
C GLU A 109 1.62 0.42 -3.78
N GLN A 110 0.62 0.44 -2.89
CA GLN A 110 0.17 1.66 -2.23
C GLN A 110 1.29 2.32 -1.42
N ALA A 111 2.11 1.52 -0.72
CA ALA A 111 3.25 2.04 0.03
C ALA A 111 4.36 2.59 -0.89
N LEU A 112 4.61 1.94 -2.03
CA LEU A 112 5.56 2.43 -3.03
C LEU A 112 5.08 3.75 -3.65
N GLU A 113 3.81 3.84 -4.03
CA GLU A 113 3.22 5.05 -4.59
C GLU A 113 3.25 6.19 -3.56
N ALA A 114 2.85 5.94 -2.31
CA ALA A 114 2.93 6.92 -1.24
C ALA A 114 4.38 7.42 -1.05
N ARG A 115 5.39 6.55 -1.15
CA ARG A 115 6.80 6.94 -1.09
C ARG A 115 7.18 7.81 -2.30
N ARG A 116 6.76 7.42 -3.49
CA ARG A 116 7.03 8.12 -4.76
C ARG A 116 6.51 9.55 -4.72
N VAL A 117 5.29 9.75 -4.21
CA VAL A 117 4.69 11.08 -3.98
C VAL A 117 5.61 11.98 -3.16
N TRP A 118 6.22 11.46 -2.08
CA TRP A 118 7.13 12.25 -1.26
C TRP A 118 8.48 12.50 -1.93
N THR A 119 9.00 11.53 -2.70
CA THR A 119 10.22 11.72 -3.50
C THR A 119 10.03 12.84 -4.52
N ASP A 120 8.97 12.76 -5.31
CA ASP A 120 8.63 13.79 -6.33
C ASP A 120 8.47 15.17 -5.66
N LEU A 121 7.85 15.22 -4.48
CA LEU A 121 7.68 16.45 -3.71
C LEU A 121 9.02 17.07 -3.29
N PHE A 122 9.98 16.27 -2.83
CA PHE A 122 11.31 16.77 -2.45
C PHE A 122 12.16 17.16 -3.66
N GLU A 123 11.94 16.54 -4.83
CA GLU A 123 12.57 16.97 -6.08
C GLU A 123 12.08 18.36 -6.50
N VAL A 124 10.77 18.61 -6.42
CA VAL A 124 10.18 19.94 -6.65
C VAL A 124 10.74 20.96 -5.66
N ALA A 125 10.79 20.60 -4.37
CA ALA A 125 11.36 21.44 -3.32
C ALA A 125 12.84 21.77 -3.60
N ASN A 126 13.61 20.81 -4.13
CA ASN A 126 15.00 21.04 -4.50
C ASN A 126 15.14 22.03 -5.67
N CYS A 127 14.27 21.91 -6.68
CA CYS A 127 14.24 22.87 -7.80
C CYS A 127 13.92 24.28 -7.30
N LEU A 128 12.91 24.40 -6.44
CA LEU A 128 12.51 25.67 -5.85
C LEU A 128 13.62 26.28 -4.97
N ARG A 129 14.30 25.46 -4.15
CA ARG A 129 15.47 25.90 -3.38
C ARG A 129 16.57 26.45 -4.29
N GLY A 130 16.86 25.77 -5.39
CA GLY A 130 17.85 26.23 -6.38
C GLY A 130 17.48 27.60 -6.97
N TYR A 131 16.21 27.78 -7.36
CA TYR A 131 15.71 29.06 -7.81
C TYR A 131 15.79 30.15 -6.72
N ALA A 132 15.32 29.86 -5.51
CA ALA A 132 15.36 30.80 -4.39
C ALA A 132 16.79 31.18 -3.98
N LEU A 133 17.75 30.26 -4.10
CA LEU A 133 19.17 30.53 -3.85
C LEU A 133 19.75 31.49 -4.91
N ALA A 134 19.40 31.30 -6.18
CA ALA A 134 19.79 32.21 -7.27
C ALA A 134 19.19 33.61 -7.08
N VAL A 135 17.95 33.70 -6.59
CA VAL A 135 17.33 34.98 -6.22
C VAL A 135 18.08 35.63 -5.05
N ALA A 136 18.37 34.89 -3.97
CA ALA A 136 19.07 35.41 -2.78
C ALA A 136 20.47 35.92 -3.12
N ARG A 137 21.17 35.26 -4.04
CA ARG A 137 22.51 35.64 -4.51
C ARG A 137 22.52 36.73 -5.56
N GLN A 138 21.35 37.15 -6.04
CA GLN A 138 21.22 38.09 -7.16
C GLN A 138 21.97 37.58 -8.40
N SER A 139 21.86 36.28 -8.68
CA SER A 139 22.43 35.64 -9.87
C SER A 139 21.88 36.25 -11.16
N ASP A 140 22.50 35.87 -12.28
CA ASP A 140 22.14 36.33 -13.62
C ASP A 140 20.63 36.14 -13.92
N PRO A 141 19.96 37.12 -14.55
CA PRO A 141 18.54 37.02 -14.91
C PRO A 141 18.18 35.79 -15.75
N ASP A 142 19.04 35.36 -16.68
CA ASP A 142 18.80 34.21 -17.56
C ASP A 142 18.93 32.90 -16.78
N GLU A 143 19.88 32.81 -15.85
CA GLU A 143 20.02 31.68 -14.92
C GLU A 143 18.76 31.56 -14.04
N ARG A 144 18.32 32.68 -13.46
CA ARG A 144 17.09 32.73 -12.66
C ARG A 144 15.85 32.32 -13.47
N ALA A 145 15.72 32.80 -14.71
CA ALA A 145 14.60 32.43 -15.57
C ALA A 145 14.60 30.93 -15.89
N THR A 146 15.77 30.35 -16.13
CA THR A 146 15.94 28.91 -16.38
C THR A 146 15.54 28.07 -15.16
N LEU A 147 16.01 28.45 -13.96
CA LEU A 147 15.68 27.76 -12.71
C LEU A 147 14.20 27.88 -12.34
N ARG A 148 13.59 29.04 -12.60
CA ARG A 148 12.15 29.27 -12.44
C ARG A 148 11.34 28.35 -13.35
N ALA A 149 11.66 28.32 -14.65
CA ALA A 149 10.98 27.46 -15.61
C ALA A 149 11.12 25.97 -15.27
N ARG A 150 12.30 25.54 -14.78
CA ARG A 150 12.50 24.17 -14.28
C ARG A 150 11.60 23.85 -13.09
N THR A 151 11.45 24.80 -12.15
CA THR A 151 10.61 24.63 -10.97
C THR A 151 9.13 24.51 -11.37
N GLU A 152 8.65 25.37 -12.28
CA GLU A 152 7.29 25.30 -12.81
C GLU A 152 7.02 23.97 -13.53
N ALA A 153 7.96 23.49 -14.36
CA ALA A 153 7.84 22.20 -15.04
C ALA A 153 7.79 21.03 -14.04
N ALA A 154 8.60 21.06 -12.98
CA ALA A 154 8.58 20.05 -11.93
C ALA A 154 7.24 20.06 -11.17
N MET A 155 6.72 21.24 -10.81
CA MET A 155 5.40 21.39 -10.16
C MET A 155 4.24 20.92 -11.05
N ALA A 156 4.34 21.09 -12.37
CA ALA A 156 3.32 20.68 -13.33
C ALA A 156 3.26 19.15 -13.55
N THR A 157 4.32 18.42 -13.18
CA THR A 157 4.39 16.96 -13.38
C THR A 157 3.34 16.21 -12.54
N ARG A 158 2.95 16.77 -11.38
CA ARG A 158 1.95 16.16 -10.50
C ARG A 158 1.12 17.23 -9.75
N PRO A 159 -0.22 17.21 -9.85
CA PRO A 159 -1.08 18.17 -9.15
C PRO A 159 -1.58 17.70 -7.77
N ASP A 160 -1.55 16.40 -7.47
CA ASP A 160 -2.11 15.79 -6.26
C ASP A 160 -1.06 15.65 -5.13
N TRP A 161 -0.65 16.78 -4.57
CA TRP A 161 0.28 16.79 -3.44
C TRP A 161 -0.39 16.43 -2.11
N PRO A 162 0.34 15.81 -1.16
CA PRO A 162 -0.21 15.46 0.14
C PRO A 162 -0.43 16.71 1.01
N ARG A 163 -1.57 16.77 1.71
CA ARG A 163 -1.93 17.85 2.64
C ARG A 163 -1.83 19.23 1.96
N ASP A 164 -1.22 20.20 2.63
CA ASP A 164 -1.04 21.58 2.15
C ASP A 164 0.26 21.78 1.35
N ALA A 165 0.96 20.71 0.98
CA ALA A 165 2.29 20.81 0.35
C ALA A 165 2.27 21.63 -0.95
N GLY A 166 1.25 21.46 -1.80
CA GLY A 166 1.10 22.25 -3.03
C GLY A 166 0.92 23.74 -2.75
N ALA A 167 0.15 24.10 -1.72
CA ALA A 167 -0.05 25.49 -1.31
C ALA A 167 1.24 26.10 -0.75
N ILE A 168 2.01 25.35 0.05
CA ILE A 168 3.30 25.78 0.57
C ILE A 168 4.29 26.02 -0.57
N LEU A 169 4.42 25.08 -1.51
CA LEU A 169 5.29 25.23 -2.68
C LEU A 169 4.91 26.46 -3.52
N GLY A 170 3.61 26.67 -3.78
CA GLY A 170 3.13 27.85 -4.50
C GLY A 170 3.43 29.15 -3.75
N GLN A 171 3.26 29.17 -2.43
CA GLN A 171 3.61 30.33 -1.61
C GLN A 171 5.11 30.64 -1.66
N GLN A 172 5.96 29.62 -1.55
CA GLN A 172 7.42 29.78 -1.57
C GLN A 172 7.91 30.22 -2.97
N LEU A 173 7.30 29.71 -4.05
CA LEU A 173 7.56 30.20 -5.40
C LEU A 173 7.17 31.67 -5.56
N SER A 174 5.99 32.07 -5.08
CA SER A 174 5.55 33.46 -5.13
C SER A 174 6.45 34.40 -4.32
N LYS A 175 6.96 33.96 -3.16
CA LYS A 175 7.95 34.71 -2.37
C LYS A 175 9.27 34.86 -3.12
N ALA A 176 9.74 33.79 -3.76
CA ALA A 176 10.95 33.82 -4.58
C ALA A 176 10.81 34.76 -5.79
N ASP A 177 9.66 34.73 -6.48
CA ASP A 177 9.33 35.64 -7.57
C ASP A 177 9.33 37.11 -7.09
N ALA A 178 8.84 37.38 -5.87
CA ALA A 178 8.85 38.70 -5.25
C ALA A 178 10.22 39.14 -4.68
N GLY A 179 11.22 38.25 -4.66
CA GLY A 179 12.51 38.51 -4.03
C GLY A 179 12.50 38.45 -2.49
N ASP A 180 11.40 38.01 -1.88
CA ASP A 180 11.24 37.83 -0.43
C ASP A 180 11.78 36.46 0.00
N VAL A 181 13.09 36.27 -0.16
CA VAL A 181 13.78 35.02 0.19
C VAL A 181 14.69 35.22 1.41
N PRO A 182 14.67 34.31 2.40
CA PRO A 182 15.60 34.37 3.51
C PRO A 182 17.05 34.23 3.02
N ALA A 183 17.77 35.35 2.96
CA ALA A 183 19.13 35.40 2.40
C ALA A 183 20.21 34.78 3.31
N ASP A 184 19.89 34.55 4.60
CA ASP A 184 20.79 33.87 5.53
C ASP A 184 20.76 32.34 5.30
N VAL A 185 21.57 31.90 4.34
CA VAL A 185 21.73 30.50 3.94
C VAL A 185 22.16 29.62 5.13
N ALA A 186 23.00 30.14 6.03
CA ALA A 186 23.49 29.38 7.18
C ALA A 186 22.39 29.18 8.23
N ALA A 187 21.56 30.19 8.49
CA ALA A 187 20.39 30.05 9.35
C ALA A 187 19.36 29.07 8.77
N ASN A 188 19.14 29.09 7.45
CA ASN A 188 18.27 28.14 6.76
C ASN A 188 18.79 26.71 6.89
N GLU A 189 20.10 26.48 6.74
CA GLU A 189 20.71 25.16 6.96
C GLU A 189 20.47 24.67 8.40
N ALA A 190 20.63 25.56 9.39
CA ALA A 190 20.36 25.22 10.79
C ALA A 190 18.89 24.87 11.06
N VAL A 191 17.94 25.41 10.29
CA VAL A 191 16.53 24.98 10.33
C VAL A 191 16.40 23.54 9.82
N LEU A 192 16.92 23.24 8.62
CA LEU A 192 16.85 21.89 8.05
C LEU A 192 17.56 20.84 8.92
N ARG A 193 18.73 21.19 9.47
CA ARG A 193 19.48 20.35 10.42
C ARG A 193 18.66 20.02 11.66
N ARG A 194 17.95 21.00 12.24
CA ARG A 194 17.02 20.76 13.35
C ARG A 194 15.87 19.84 12.95
N LEU A 195 15.32 19.96 11.75
CA LEU A 195 14.28 19.06 11.25
C LEU A 195 14.80 17.61 11.13
N CYS A 196 16.02 17.39 10.65
CA CYS A 196 16.65 16.06 10.64
C CYS A 196 16.73 15.47 12.05
N ILE A 197 17.22 16.23 13.03
CA ILE A 197 17.36 15.75 14.42
C ILE A 197 16.00 15.41 15.04
N ARG A 198 14.99 16.26 14.79
CA ARG A 198 13.61 15.99 15.21
C ARG A 198 13.11 14.67 14.61
N ALA A 199 13.31 14.45 13.31
CA ALA A 199 12.91 13.22 12.63
C ALA A 199 13.68 11.98 13.15
N GLU A 200 14.98 12.11 13.40
CA GLU A 200 15.84 11.04 13.95
C GLU A 200 15.42 10.65 15.37
N VAL A 201 14.96 11.60 16.18
CA VAL A 201 14.44 11.33 17.53
C VAL A 201 13.06 10.65 17.46
N LEU A 202 12.20 11.06 16.52
CA LEU A 202 10.88 10.44 16.34
C LEU A 202 10.97 9.00 15.83
N THR A 203 11.97 8.70 15.01
CA THR A 203 12.13 7.39 14.34
C THR A 203 13.18 6.49 14.99
N ASP A 204 13.80 6.96 16.08
CA ASP A 204 14.94 6.34 16.75
C ASP A 204 16.13 6.00 15.81
N VAL A 205 16.25 6.76 14.71
CA VAL A 205 17.41 6.68 13.82
C VAL A 205 18.61 7.35 14.50
N PRO A 206 19.83 6.76 14.41
CA PRO A 206 21.03 7.36 14.97
C PRO A 206 21.34 8.72 14.37
N THR A 207 21.54 9.71 15.24
CA THR A 207 22.01 11.05 14.87
C THR A 207 23.54 11.05 14.68
N PRO A 208 24.10 11.78 13.70
CA PRO A 208 25.55 11.93 13.54
C PRO A 208 26.25 12.48 14.80
N PRO A 209 27.54 12.14 15.04
CA PRO A 209 28.26 12.56 16.24
C PRO A 209 28.23 14.07 16.50
N GLU A 210 28.36 14.88 15.44
CA GLU A 210 28.33 16.33 15.49
C GLU A 210 26.98 16.91 15.98
N ASP A 211 25.91 16.12 15.96
CA ASP A 211 24.55 16.51 16.32
C ASP A 211 24.04 15.88 17.62
N GLN A 212 24.85 15.04 18.27
CA GLN A 212 24.45 14.35 19.50
C GLN A 212 24.19 15.29 20.69
N GLY A 213 24.78 16.49 20.70
CA GLY A 213 24.45 17.53 21.68
C GLY A 213 23.00 18.00 21.53
N PHE A 214 22.64 18.40 20.31
CA PHE A 214 21.30 18.88 19.97
C PHE A 214 20.23 17.79 20.11
N ARG A 215 20.55 16.52 19.80
CA ARG A 215 19.63 15.39 20.04
C ARG A 215 19.23 15.32 21.52
N ARG A 216 20.20 15.37 22.43
CA ARG A 216 19.97 15.30 23.88
C ARG A 216 19.15 16.49 24.37
N GLU A 217 19.47 17.70 23.91
CA GLU A 217 18.71 18.90 24.25
C GLU A 217 17.25 18.78 23.82
N TYR A 218 16.99 18.36 22.58
CA TYR A 218 15.64 18.19 22.07
C TYR A 218 14.87 17.09 22.82
N GLN A 219 15.52 15.98 23.16
CA GLN A 219 14.91 14.93 23.99
C GLN A 219 14.51 15.44 25.37
N LEU A 220 15.35 16.26 26.04
CA LEU A 220 15.01 16.90 27.31
C LEU A 220 13.82 17.86 27.18
N GLN A 221 13.84 18.73 26.17
CA GLN A 221 12.73 19.66 25.89
C GLN A 221 11.40 18.92 25.70
N ARG A 222 11.44 17.80 24.97
CA ARG A 222 10.27 16.94 24.78
C ARG A 222 9.79 16.31 26.06
N LEU A 223 10.70 15.77 26.90
CA LEU A 223 10.35 15.16 28.19
C LEU A 223 9.62 16.15 29.10
N VAL A 224 10.07 17.41 29.13
CA VAL A 224 9.41 18.48 29.91
C VAL A 224 8.01 18.78 29.36
N HIS A 225 7.86 18.83 28.03
CA HIS A 225 6.56 19.10 27.39
C HIS A 225 5.60 17.89 27.40
N SER A 226 6.11 16.67 27.51
CA SER A 226 5.33 15.43 27.40
C SER A 226 5.01 14.77 28.74
N MET A 227 5.13 15.48 29.88
CA MET A 227 4.78 14.97 31.21
C MET A 227 3.27 14.68 31.36
N GLY A 228 2.76 13.67 30.66
CA GLY A 228 1.38 13.18 30.78
C GLY A 228 0.78 12.51 29.55
N GLN A 229 1.39 12.60 28.36
CA GLN A 229 0.86 11.97 27.14
C GLN A 229 1.87 10.98 26.55
N GLY A 230 1.42 9.74 26.35
CA GLY A 230 2.23 8.64 25.85
C GLY A 230 2.95 8.96 24.54
N VAL A 231 4.16 8.46 24.41
CA VAL A 231 5.05 8.71 23.26
C VAL A 231 4.69 7.74 22.14
N SER A 232 4.10 8.25 21.05
CA SER A 232 4.07 7.52 19.78
C SER A 232 4.67 8.37 18.67
N ALA A 233 5.40 7.71 17.77
CA ALA A 233 5.81 8.28 16.50
C ALA A 233 4.58 8.36 15.59
N ASP A 234 3.73 9.36 15.82
CA ASP A 234 2.55 9.58 15.00
C ASP A 234 2.97 9.88 13.56
N PRO A 235 2.45 9.13 12.56
CA PRO A 235 2.58 9.45 11.15
C PRO A 235 2.45 10.92 10.79
N ALA A 236 1.54 11.62 11.47
CA ALA A 236 1.26 13.01 11.19
C ALA A 236 2.40 13.96 11.56
N GLN A 237 3.28 13.58 12.49
CA GLN A 237 4.40 14.40 12.93
C GLN A 237 5.51 14.44 11.87
N LEU A 238 5.86 13.32 11.23
CA LEU A 238 6.89 13.31 10.18
C LEU A 238 6.42 14.04 8.92
N ASP A 239 5.15 13.95 8.59
CA ASP A 239 4.58 14.73 7.49
C ASP A 239 4.57 16.22 7.82
N ALA A 240 4.27 16.60 9.07
CA ALA A 240 4.40 17.99 9.50
C ALA A 240 5.85 18.50 9.37
N LEU A 241 6.85 17.70 9.79
CA LEU A 241 8.27 18.04 9.57
C LEU A 241 8.60 18.19 8.08
N ALA A 242 8.01 17.38 7.21
CA ALA A 242 8.20 17.48 5.77
C ALA A 242 7.57 18.77 5.23
N LEU A 243 6.40 19.17 5.70
CA LEU A 243 5.81 20.47 5.33
C LEU A 243 6.66 21.65 5.84
N GLU A 244 7.19 21.57 7.05
CA GLU A 244 8.15 22.55 7.59
C GLU A 244 9.42 22.63 6.73
N TRP A 245 9.89 21.49 6.22
CA TRP A 245 11.04 21.41 5.30
C TRP A 245 10.77 22.19 4.00
N LEU A 246 9.57 22.05 3.41
CA LEU A 246 9.19 22.78 2.20
C LEU A 246 9.13 24.30 2.42
N ALA A 247 8.85 24.74 3.65
CA ALA A 247 8.74 26.14 4.00
C ALA A 247 10.08 26.79 4.37
N ALA A 248 11.16 26.01 4.47
CA ALA A 248 12.48 26.52 4.79
C ALA A 248 13.08 27.37 3.65
N GLY A 249 13.93 28.33 4.02
CA GLY A 249 14.63 29.16 3.04
C GLY A 249 15.70 28.40 2.25
N PRO A 250 16.29 29.04 1.22
CA PRO A 250 17.30 28.41 0.38
C PRO A 250 18.56 28.04 1.15
N VAL A 251 19.12 26.87 0.83
CA VAL A 251 20.39 26.36 1.36
C VAL A 251 21.32 25.96 0.21
N GLU A 252 22.61 25.81 0.49
CA GLU A 252 23.58 25.27 -0.48
C GLU A 252 23.22 23.86 -0.95
N GLU A 253 23.55 23.53 -2.20
CA GLU A 253 23.25 22.22 -2.80
C GLU A 253 23.81 21.06 -1.96
N GLU A 254 25.09 21.13 -1.60
CA GLU A 254 25.77 20.06 -0.87
C GLU A 254 25.15 19.84 0.51
N ALA A 255 24.83 20.92 1.23
CA ALA A 255 24.16 20.86 2.52
C ALA A 255 22.75 20.28 2.37
N TYR A 256 21.99 20.72 1.37
CA TYR A 256 20.64 20.22 1.09
C TYR A 256 20.64 18.72 0.83
N THR A 257 21.47 18.24 -0.12
CA THR A 257 21.51 16.83 -0.50
C THR A 257 21.86 15.94 0.70
N ARG A 258 22.84 16.35 1.50
CA ARG A 258 23.24 15.62 2.72
C ARG A 258 22.13 15.56 3.75
N LEU A 259 21.48 16.69 4.03
CA LEU A 259 20.42 16.78 5.03
C LEU A 259 19.13 16.07 4.55
N LEU A 260 18.78 16.20 3.28
CA LEU A 260 17.63 15.51 2.69
C LEU A 260 17.81 14.00 2.78
N ALA A 261 18.99 13.47 2.44
CA ALA A 261 19.27 12.04 2.58
C ALA A 261 19.14 11.53 4.02
N ARG A 262 19.48 12.35 5.03
CA ARG A 262 19.24 12.03 6.45
C ARG A 262 17.75 12.00 6.76
N PHE A 263 17.00 12.99 6.28
CA PHE A 263 15.57 13.12 6.52
C PHE A 263 14.77 11.99 5.85
N GLU A 264 15.06 11.67 4.59
CA GLU A 264 14.44 10.58 3.84
C GLU A 264 14.69 9.22 4.49
N ARG A 265 15.89 8.98 5.04
CA ARG A 265 16.18 7.75 5.81
C ARG A 265 15.24 7.56 7.00
N CYS A 266 14.89 8.65 7.70
CA CYS A 266 13.93 8.60 8.80
C CYS A 266 12.53 8.22 8.28
N ARG A 267 12.11 8.81 7.15
CA ARG A 267 10.81 8.50 6.52
C ARG A 267 10.74 7.06 6.00
N ASP A 268 11.82 6.54 5.41
CA ASP A 268 11.91 5.18 4.88
C ASP A 268 11.93 4.09 5.96
N THR A 269 12.60 4.36 7.09
CA THR A 269 12.68 3.40 8.20
C THR A 269 11.30 3.09 8.77
N ARG A 270 10.40 4.08 8.77
CA ARG A 270 9.02 3.91 9.22
C ARG A 270 8.16 3.08 8.26
N LEU A 271 8.33 3.20 6.95
CA LEU A 271 7.59 2.38 5.99
C LEU A 271 7.82 0.87 6.21
N ARG A 272 8.98 0.50 6.77
CA ARG A 272 9.30 -0.89 7.13
C ARG A 272 8.64 -1.36 8.43
N THR A 273 8.37 -0.46 9.38
CA THR A 273 7.68 -0.78 10.65
C THR A 273 6.17 -0.81 10.48
N ASP A 274 5.59 0.10 9.69
CA ASP A 274 4.14 0.11 9.41
C ASP A 274 3.70 -1.15 8.62
N ASN A 275 4.55 -1.66 7.73
CA ASN A 275 4.29 -2.91 6.99
C ASN A 275 4.50 -4.20 7.82
N ARG A 276 5.05 -4.11 9.03
CA ARG A 276 5.20 -5.24 9.97
C ARG A 276 4.12 -5.26 11.06
N GLY A 277 3.39 -4.16 11.23
CA GLY A 277 2.35 -3.98 12.25
C GLY A 277 0.92 -4.21 11.75
N ARG A 278 0.74 -4.59 10.48
CA ARG A 278 -0.52 -5.05 9.88
C ARG A 278 -0.36 -6.49 9.44
#